data_AF-A0A936Q8G3-F1
#
_entry.id   AF-A0A936Q8G3-F1
#
_cell.length_a   1.000
_cell.length_b   1.000
_cell.length_c   1.000
_cell.angle_alpha   90.00
_cell.angle_beta   90.00
_cell.angle_gamma   90.00
#
_symmetry.space_group_name_H-M   'P 1'
#
loop_
_entity.id
_entity.type
_entity.pdbx_description
1 polymer ?
#
loop_
_entity_poly.entity_id
_entity_poly.type
_entity_poly.pdbx_seq_one_letter_code
_entity_poly.pdbx_strand_id
1 'polypeptide(L)' 'MTRVLFVEGKDEAALRAFARRLTLPWRLLARPEQGLFLLETTDPGRENERAAAELANAHAWTFDILDEESGG' A
#
# COMPACT_ATOMS: atom_id res chain seq x y z
N MET A 1 9.49 -9.44 11.17
CA MET A 1 9.57 -9.37 9.70
C MET A 1 8.53 -8.35 9.28
N THR A 2 8.98 -7.18 8.86
CA THR A 2 8.13 -6.04 8.54
C THR A 2 7.58 -6.23 7.13
N ARG A 3 6.28 -6.06 6.94
CA ARG A 3 5.65 -6.13 5.60
C ARG A 3 5.24 -4.75 5.14
N VAL A 4 5.30 -4.49 3.84
CA VAL A 4 4.81 -3.24 3.26
C VAL A 4 3.83 -3.54 2.14
N LEU A 5 2.63 -2.98 2.24
CA LEU A 5 1.60 -3.03 1.21
C LEU A 5 1.67 -1.75 0.38
N PHE A 6 1.74 -1.93 -0.93
CA PHE A 6 1.58 -0.89 -1.93
C PHE A 6 0.28 -1.10 -2.70
N VAL A 7 -0.49 -0.04 -2.89
CA VAL A 7 -1.71 -0.03 -3.72
C VAL A 7 -1.63 1.12 -4.71
N GLU A 8 -1.54 0.80 -5.99
CA GLU A 8 -1.48 1.78 -7.08
C GLU A 8 -2.81 1.85 -7.82
N GLY A 9 -3.29 3.05 -8.12
CA GLY A 9 -4.51 3.24 -8.90
C GLY A 9 -4.65 4.66 -9.44
N LYS A 10 -5.63 4.86 -10.32
CA LYS A 10 -5.96 6.18 -10.91
C LYS A 10 -7.00 6.96 -10.10
N ASP A 11 -7.71 6.28 -9.21
CA ASP A 11 -8.79 6.86 -8.40
C ASP A 11 -8.26 7.22 -6.99
N GLU A 12 -7.89 8.49 -6.80
CA GLU A 12 -7.44 8.99 -5.50
C GLU A 12 -8.49 8.80 -4.41
N ALA A 13 -9.77 9.02 -4.74
CA ALA A 13 -10.84 8.98 -3.77
C ALA A 13 -11.04 7.57 -3.24
N ALA A 14 -10.97 6.56 -4.11
CA ALA A 14 -11.01 5.16 -3.71
C ALA A 14 -9.83 4.79 -2.81
N LEU A 15 -8.61 5.18 -3.18
CA LEU A 15 -7.40 4.94 -2.38
C LEU A 15 -7.46 5.63 -1.02
N ARG A 16 -7.91 6.89 -0.95
CA ARG A 16 -8.14 7.60 0.32
C ARG A 16 -9.21 6.93 1.16
N ALA A 17 -10.31 6.49 0.56
CA ALA A 17 -11.39 5.83 1.28
C ALA A 17 -10.93 4.51 1.91
N PHE A 18 -10.11 3.74 1.18
CA PHE A 18 -9.45 2.56 1.72
C PHE A 18 -8.45 2.93 2.83
N ALA A 19 -7.55 3.89 2.59
CA ALA A 19 -6.54 4.32 3.57
C ALA A 19 -7.14 4.79 4.90
N ARG A 20 -8.29 5.48 4.87
CA ARG A 20 -9.00 5.92 6.07
C ARG A 20 -9.52 4.79 6.95
N ARG A 21 -9.63 3.56 6.43
CA ARG A 21 -10.01 2.37 7.20
C ARG A 21 -8.81 1.70 7.87
N LEU A 22 -7.60 2.04 7.46
CA LEU A 22 -6.38 1.52 8.07
C LEU A 22 -6.21 2.13 9.46
N THR A 23 -5.93 1.28 10.45
CA THR A 23 -5.53 1.68 11.79
C THR A 23 -4.01 1.92 11.88
N LEU A 24 -3.30 1.71 10.78
CA LEU A 24 -1.85 1.73 10.66
C LEU A 24 -1.38 3.03 10.00
N PRO A 25 -0.12 3.45 10.22
CA PRO A 25 0.46 4.57 9.49
C PRO A 25 0.45 4.30 7.98
N TRP A 26 0.00 5.28 7.21
CA TRP A 26 -0.04 5.20 5.75
C TRP A 26 0.44 6.49 5.10
N ARG A 27 0.88 6.37 3.85
CA ARG A 27 1.25 7.48 2.98
C ARG A 27 0.56 7.34 1.63
N LEU A 28 -0.02 8.42 1.14
CA LEU A 28 -0.56 8.50 -0.22
C LEU A 28 0.30 9.45 -1.05
N LEU A 29 0.96 8.89 -2.05
CA LEU A 29 1.83 9.60 -2.97
C LEU A 29 1.09 9.84 -4.29
N ALA A 30 1.19 11.03 -4.84
CA ALA A 30 0.62 11.37 -6.14
C ALA A 30 1.72 11.50 -7.20
N ARG A 31 1.48 10.91 -8.37
CA ARG A 31 2.29 11.07 -9.59
C ARG A 31 1.44 11.80 -10.64
N PRO A 32 1.35 13.14 -10.56
CA PRO A 32 0.41 13.91 -11.37
C PRO A 32 0.65 13.78 -12.88
N GLU A 33 1.91 13.62 -13.31
CA GLU A 33 2.27 13.45 -14.73
C GLU A 33 1.72 12.15 -15.35
N GLN A 34 1.42 11.15 -14.52
CA GLN A 34 0.89 9.84 -14.96
C GLN A 34 -0.58 9.65 -14.56
N GLY A 35 -1.16 10.59 -13.81
CA GLY A 35 -2.49 10.45 -13.23
C GLY A 35 -2.60 9.23 -12.30
N LEU A 36 -1.52 8.89 -11.59
CA LEU A 36 -1.44 7.74 -10.70
C LEU A 36 -1.26 8.16 -9.26
N PHE A 37 -1.78 7.33 -8.36
CA PHE A 37 -1.67 7.47 -6.92
C PHE A 37 -1.16 6.15 -6.35
N LEU A 38 -0.26 6.24 -5.38
CA LEU A 38 0.36 5.10 -4.71
C LEU A 38 0.13 5.23 -3.21
N LEU A 39 -0.64 4.32 -2.65
CA LEU A 39 -0.80 4.15 -1.21
C LEU A 39 0.24 3.17 -0.69
N GLU A 40 0.88 3.51 0.41
CA GLU A 40 1.84 2.69 1.15
C GLU A 40 1.38 2.56 2.61
N THR A 41 1.44 1.35 3.18
CA THR A 41 1.25 1.10 4.61
C THR A 41 2.15 -0.03 5.09
N THR A 42 2.71 0.11 6.29
CA THR A 42 3.54 -0.91 6.94
C THR A 42 2.70 -1.83 7.82
N ASP A 43 3.08 -3.10 7.89
CA ASP A 43 2.44 -4.18 8.64
C ASP A 43 0.91 -4.27 8.43
N PRO A 44 0.44 -4.26 7.16
CA PRO A 44 -0.99 -4.21 6.81
C PRO A 44 -1.83 -5.32 7.47
N GLY A 45 -1.24 -6.50 7.69
CA GLY A 45 -1.99 -7.70 8.07
C GLY A 45 -2.83 -8.26 6.91
N ARG A 46 -3.17 -9.55 7.01
CA ARG A 46 -3.82 -10.30 5.90
C ARG A 46 -5.17 -9.72 5.46
N GLU A 47 -5.93 -9.13 6.38
CA GLU A 47 -7.24 -8.56 6.05
C GLU A 47 -7.10 -7.34 5.13
N ASN A 48 -6.17 -6.44 5.42
CA ASN A 48 -5.92 -5.27 4.59
C ASN A 48 -5.24 -5.64 3.27
N GLU A 49 -4.34 -6.64 3.27
CA GLU A 49 -3.76 -7.20 2.03
C GLU A 49 -4.86 -7.73 1.09
N ARG A 50 -5.81 -8.51 1.63
CA ARG A 50 -6.93 -9.05 0.86
C ARG A 50 -7.87 -7.94 0.36
N ALA A 51 -8.24 -7.01 1.23
CA ALA A 51 -9.12 -5.90 0.87
C ALA A 51 -8.51 -5.01 -0.21
N ALA A 52 -7.17 -4.81 -0.18
CA ALA A 52 -6.46 -4.10 -1.23
C ALA A 52 -6.46 -4.85 -2.57
N ALA A 53 -6.33 -6.18 -2.56
CA ALA A 53 -6.39 -6.99 -3.78
C ALA A 53 -7.80 -7.01 -4.42
N GLU A 54 -8.84 -6.72 -3.66
CA GLU A 54 -10.24 -6.63 -4.12
C GLU A 54 -10.63 -5.21 -4.59
N LEU A 55 -9.73 -4.22 -4.50
CA LEU A 55 -9.99 -2.86 -4.98
C LEU A 55 -10.10 -2.83 -6.52
N ALA A 56 -11.26 -2.41 -7.02
CA ALA A 56 -11.48 -2.22 -8.44
C ALA A 56 -10.54 -1.15 -9.02
N ASN A 57 -9.97 -1.43 -10.20
CA ASN A 57 -9.07 -0.52 -10.93
C ASN A 57 -7.79 -0.13 -10.16
N ALA A 58 -7.35 -0.97 -9.22
CA ALA A 58 -6.10 -0.82 -8.51
C ALA A 58 -5.25 -2.10 -8.61
N HIS A 59 -3.94 -1.93 -8.46
CA HIS A 59 -2.97 -3.02 -8.34
C HIS A 59 -2.37 -3.00 -6.94
N ALA A 60 -2.36 -4.15 -6.28
CA ALA A 60 -1.85 -4.29 -4.93
C ALA A 60 -0.66 -5.27 -4.88
N TRP A 61 0.38 -4.91 -4.16
CA TRP A 61 1.57 -5.74 -3.93
C TRP A 61 1.98 -5.66 -2.47
N THR A 62 2.43 -6.78 -1.91
CA THR A 62 3.00 -6.82 -0.55
C THR A 62 4.41 -7.37 -0.61
N PHE A 63 5.33 -6.70 0.07
CA PHE A 63 6.73 -7.09 0.16
C PHE A 63 7.11 -7.35 1.61
N ASP A 64 7.97 -8.34 1.83
CA ASP A 64 8.66 -8.53 3.08
C ASP A 64 9.95 -7.71 3.08
N ILE A 65 10.12 -6.82 4.07
CA ILE A 65 11.37 -6.12 4.30
C ILE A 65 12.32 -7.12 4.95
N LEU A 66 13.38 -7.46 4.21
CA LEU A 66 14.52 -8.18 4.76
C LEU A 66 15.42 -7.14 5.44
N ASP A 67 15.66 -7.34 6.72
CA ASP A 67 16.75 -6.63 7.39
C ASP A 67 18.05 -7.20 6.80
N GLU A 68 18.86 -6.37 6.15
CA GLU A 68 20.23 -6.77 5.83
C GLU A 68 20.96 -6.89 7.17
N GLU A 69 21.05 -8.11 7.72
CA GLU A 69 22.05 -8.40 8.74
C GLU A 69 23.39 -7.94 8.15
N SER A 70 23.99 -6.97 8.83
CA SER A 70 25.33 -6.48 8.54
C SER A 70 26.23 -7.69 8.33
N GLY A 71 26.74 -7.85 7.10
CA GLY A 71 27.70 -8.90 6.78
C GLY A 71 28.84 -8.86 7.80
N GLY A 72 28.97 -9.94 8.56
CA GLY A 72 30.08 -10.19 9.48
C GLY A 72 31.35 -10.63 8.77
#